data_AF-M1UFD3-F1
#
_entry.id   AF-M1UFD3-F1
#
_cell.length_a   1.000
_cell.length_b   1.000
_cell.length_c   1.000
_cell.angle_alpha   90.00
_cell.angle_beta   90.00
_cell.angle_gamma   90.00
#
_symmetry.space_group_name_H-M   'P 1'
#
loop_
_entity.id
_entity.type
_entity.pdbx_description
1 polymer ?
#
loop_
_entity_poly.entity_id
_entity_poly.type
_entity_poly.pdbx_seq_one_letter_code
_entity_poly.pdbx_strand_id
1 'polypeptide(L)'
;MAIRIDAFEMIEFEIPTGKGRFQTIELPPMDCWTAGDIEKINSTLAQRREEDAEIEKELLDELDLLRSRKEDKAVIDGAAKALADHRARIALSPNNNPVELNRFLLKFFNPAKAKSEAIDGLVSRYINEIAREWESQSGIDSGKSDDSTDSSSEISE
;
A
#
# COMPACT_ATOMS: atom_id res chain seq x y z
N MET A 1 -23.97 25.70 7.80
CA MET A 1 -25.00 24.66 7.64
C MET A 1 -24.26 23.40 7.22
N ALA A 2 -24.25 22.36 8.04
CA ALA A 2 -23.58 21.10 7.72
C ALA A 2 -24.64 20.11 7.26
N ILE A 3 -24.55 19.66 6.01
CA ILE A 3 -25.36 18.55 5.51
C ILE A 3 -24.82 17.29 6.20
N ARG A 4 -25.67 16.57 6.95
CA ARG A 4 -25.38 15.21 7.39
C ARG A 4 -26.10 14.26 6.45
N ILE A 5 -25.34 13.55 5.63
CA ILE A 5 -25.83 12.43 4.84
C ILE A 5 -25.57 11.20 5.71
N ASP A 6 -26.63 10.60 6.25
CA ASP A 6 -26.52 9.41 7.07
C ASP A 6 -26.30 8.19 6.15
N ALA A 7 -25.07 7.66 6.22
CA ALA A 7 -24.62 6.35 5.75
C ALA A 7 -24.64 6.09 4.24
N PHE A 8 -23.48 6.24 3.61
CA PHE A 8 -23.12 5.36 2.51
C PHE A 8 -22.93 3.95 3.07
N GLU A 9 -23.51 2.94 2.40
CA GLU A 9 -23.39 1.55 2.83
C GLU A 9 -21.94 1.07 2.69
N MET A 10 -21.46 0.35 3.70
CA MET A 10 -20.13 -0.28 3.64
C MET A 10 -20.18 -1.40 2.61
N ILE A 11 -19.12 -1.53 1.82
CA ILE A 11 -18.94 -2.62 0.87
C ILE A 11 -18.40 -3.82 1.65
N GLU A 12 -19.15 -4.93 1.65
CA GLU A 12 -18.81 -6.13 2.41
C GLU A 12 -18.25 -7.23 1.52
N PHE A 13 -17.20 -7.92 1.99
CA PHE A 13 -16.65 -9.11 1.33
C PHE A 13 -16.49 -10.25 2.33
N GLU A 14 -16.87 -11.46 1.93
CA GLU A 14 -16.62 -12.67 2.70
C GLU A 14 -15.30 -13.34 2.28
N ILE A 15 -14.32 -13.35 3.18
CA ILE A 15 -13.02 -14.01 2.96
C ILE A 15 -13.04 -15.41 3.57
N PRO A 16 -12.72 -16.47 2.81
CA PRO A 16 -12.63 -17.82 3.37
C PRO A 16 -11.43 -17.95 4.34
N THR A 17 -11.67 -18.47 5.54
CA THR A 17 -10.65 -18.72 6.59
C THR A 17 -10.50 -20.22 6.93
N GLY A 18 -11.11 -21.08 6.12
CA GLY A 18 -11.08 -22.53 6.25
C GLY A 18 -12.31 -23.18 5.64
N LYS A 19 -12.44 -24.51 5.80
CA LYS A 19 -13.59 -25.26 5.28
C LYS A 19 -14.90 -24.72 5.88
N GLY A 20 -15.69 -24.03 5.06
CA GLY A 20 -16.99 -23.47 5.43
C GLY A 20 -16.94 -22.33 6.45
N ARG A 21 -15.76 -21.72 6.68
CA ARG A 21 -15.61 -20.57 7.57
C ARG A 21 -15.23 -19.34 6.76
N PHE A 22 -15.89 -18.24 7.06
CA PHE A 22 -15.69 -16.96 6.41
C PHE A 22 -15.46 -15.87 7.46
N GLN A 23 -14.73 -14.85 7.04
CA GLN A 23 -14.55 -13.62 7.79
C GLN A 23 -15.02 -12.48 6.90
N THR A 24 -16.03 -11.75 7.35
CA THR A 24 -16.49 -10.54 6.66
C THR A 24 -15.50 -9.41 6.90
N ILE A 25 -15.09 -8.76 5.82
CA ILE A 25 -14.40 -7.46 5.85
C ILE A 25 -15.33 -6.41 5.27
N GLU A 26 -15.17 -5.18 5.75
CA GLU A 26 -16.00 -4.04 5.36
C GLU A 26 -15.08 -2.91 4.90
N LEU A 27 -15.47 -2.23 3.82
CA LEU A 27 -14.75 -1.09 3.27
C LEU A 27 -15.71 0.08 3.08
N PRO A 28 -15.33 1.30 3.49
CA PRO A 28 -16.09 2.47 3.09
C PRO A 28 -15.90 2.70 1.59
N PRO A 29 -16.90 3.20 0.88
CA PRO A 29 -16.68 3.77 -0.46
C PRO A 29 -15.52 4.76 -0.43
N MET A 30 -14.71 4.79 -1.50
CA MET A 30 -13.48 5.59 -1.54
C MET A 30 -13.73 7.11 -1.43
N ASP A 31 -14.89 7.59 -1.88
CA ASP A 31 -15.35 8.98 -1.73
C ASP A 31 -15.69 9.36 -0.27
N CYS A 32 -15.81 8.37 0.61
CA CYS A 32 -16.11 8.55 2.03
C CYS A 32 -14.87 8.61 2.93
N TRP A 33 -13.66 8.53 2.37
CA TRP A 33 -12.43 8.61 3.17
C TRP A 33 -12.33 9.99 3.82
N THR A 34 -12.20 10.02 5.14
CA THR A 34 -12.03 11.28 5.84
C THR A 34 -10.62 11.82 5.61
N ALA A 35 -10.44 13.14 5.77
CA ALA A 35 -9.10 13.73 5.76
C ALA A 35 -8.15 13.06 6.76
N GLY A 36 -8.68 12.62 7.92
CA GLY A 36 -7.91 11.91 8.93
C GLY A 36 -7.50 10.49 8.51
N ASP A 37 -8.32 9.80 7.70
CA ASP A 37 -7.95 8.49 7.15
C ASP A 37 -6.82 8.64 6.12
N ILE A 38 -6.96 9.60 5.21
CA ILE A 38 -5.95 9.92 4.19
C ILE A 38 -4.63 10.33 4.85
N GLU A 39 -4.68 11.18 5.88
CA GLU A 39 -3.49 11.61 6.62
C GLU A 39 -2.79 10.42 7.28
N LYS A 40 -3.53 9.55 7.99
CA LYS A 40 -2.96 8.37 8.63
C LYS A 40 -2.36 7.37 7.64
N ILE A 41 -3.04 7.14 6.51
CA ILE A 41 -2.55 6.28 5.43
C ILE A 41 -1.22 6.85 4.91
N ASN A 42 -1.20 8.12 4.52
CA ASN A 42 -0.02 8.76 3.96
C ASN A 42 1.13 8.83 4.96
N SER A 43 0.87 9.18 6.22
CA SER A 43 1.90 9.24 7.26
C SER A 43 2.51 7.86 7.53
N THR A 44 1.68 6.81 7.56
CA THR A 44 2.15 5.43 7.75
C THR A 44 3.01 4.96 6.57
N LEU A 45 2.60 5.28 5.34
CA LEU A 45 3.37 4.94 4.14
C LEU A 45 4.68 5.73 4.05
N ALA A 46 4.66 7.02 4.44
CA ALA A 46 5.85 7.86 4.50
C ALA A 46 6.85 7.36 5.53
N GLN A 47 6.41 7.05 6.75
CA GLN A 47 7.26 6.50 7.80
C GLN A 47 7.93 5.20 7.33
N ARG A 48 7.17 4.28 6.73
CA ARG A 48 7.74 3.03 6.18
C ARG A 48 8.80 3.28 5.11
N ARG A 49 8.58 4.26 4.25
CA ARG A 49 9.54 4.63 3.18
C ARG A 49 10.84 5.17 3.77
N GLU A 50 10.73 5.98 4.82
CA GLU A 50 11.89 6.52 5.54
C GLU A 50 12.66 5.40 6.25
N GLU A 51 11.97 4.53 7.00
CA GLU A 51 12.55 3.35 7.64
C GLU A 51 13.27 2.43 6.64
N ASP A 52 12.63 2.14 5.49
CA ASP A 52 13.22 1.32 4.42
C ASP A 52 14.52 1.95 3.87
N ALA A 53 14.54 3.27 3.69
CA ALA A 53 15.69 4.02 3.19
C ALA A 53 16.83 4.11 4.21
N GLU A 54 16.51 4.30 5.50
CA GLU A 54 17.51 4.30 6.58
C GLU A 54 18.21 2.95 6.71
N ILE A 55 17.43 1.86 6.71
CA ILE A 55 18.00 0.49 6.77
C ILE A 55 18.84 0.20 5.53
N GLU A 56 18.38 0.58 4.34
CA GLU A 56 19.16 0.36 3.11
C GLU A 56 20.49 1.12 3.15
N LYS A 57 20.47 2.36 3.63
CA LYS A 57 21.68 3.17 3.80
C LYS A 57 22.64 2.53 4.80
N GLU A 58 22.16 2.07 5.95
CA GLU A 58 22.99 1.41 6.96
C GLU A 58 23.68 0.16 6.41
N LEU A 59 22.95 -0.68 5.67
CA LEU A 59 23.49 -1.89 5.04
C LEU A 59 24.52 -1.57 3.94
N LEU A 60 24.32 -0.49 3.19
CA LEU A 60 25.28 -0.01 2.20
C LEU A 60 26.57 0.50 2.86
N ASP A 61 26.44 1.33 3.89
CA ASP A 61 27.56 1.87 4.65
C ASP A 61 28.38 0.74 5.31
N GLU A 62 27.71 -0.28 5.85
CA GLU A 62 28.35 -1.49 6.39
C GLU A 62 29.11 -2.25 5.30
N LEU A 63 28.47 -2.52 4.16
CA LEU A 63 29.10 -3.23 3.04
C LEU A 63 30.35 -2.51 2.52
N ASP A 64 30.30 -1.19 2.41
CA ASP A 64 31.42 -0.38 1.95
C ASP A 64 32.56 -0.31 2.98
N LEU A 65 32.22 -0.30 4.28
CA LEU A 65 33.22 -0.40 5.35
C LEU A 65 33.96 -1.74 5.33
N LEU A 66 33.23 -2.86 5.18
CA LEU A 66 33.80 -4.21 5.09
C LEU A 66 34.73 -4.34 3.88
N ARG A 67 34.32 -3.80 2.73
CA ARG A 67 35.16 -3.75 1.51
C ARG A 67 36.42 -2.92 1.71
N SER A 68 36.30 -1.75 2.34
CA SER A 68 37.43 -0.86 2.61
C SER A 68 38.45 -1.49 3.56
N ARG A 69 37.98 -2.27 4.54
CA ARG A 69 38.82 -3.04 5.47
C ARG A 69 39.43 -4.30 4.84
N LYS A 70 39.00 -4.67 3.63
CA LYS A 70 39.40 -5.91 2.93
C LYS A 70 39.10 -7.15 3.77
N GLU A 71 37.93 -7.14 4.41
CA GLU A 71 37.41 -8.29 5.16
C GLU A 71 37.28 -9.53 4.26
N ASP A 72 37.17 -10.70 4.89
CA ASP A 72 37.03 -11.96 4.18
C ASP A 72 35.84 -11.93 3.22
N LYS A 73 36.03 -12.54 2.04
CA LYS A 73 35.00 -12.59 0.99
C LYS A 73 33.66 -13.12 1.52
N ALA A 74 33.68 -14.12 2.39
CA ALA A 74 32.47 -14.69 2.97
C ALA A 74 31.68 -13.67 3.81
N VAL A 75 32.36 -12.75 4.50
CA VAL A 75 31.74 -11.68 5.29
C VAL A 75 31.10 -10.64 4.36
N ILE A 76 31.83 -10.23 3.33
CA ILE A 76 31.33 -9.27 2.32
C ILE A 76 30.12 -9.86 1.57
N ASP A 77 30.18 -11.14 1.18
CA ASP A 77 29.07 -11.82 0.50
C ASP A 77 27.84 -11.93 1.42
N GLY A 78 28.05 -12.14 2.73
CA GLY A 78 26.98 -12.13 3.74
C GLY A 78 26.27 -10.77 3.84
N ALA A 79 27.03 -9.68 3.94
CA ALA A 79 26.47 -8.33 3.98
C ALA A 79 25.78 -7.95 2.66
N ALA A 80 26.36 -8.31 1.51
CA ALA A 80 25.74 -8.10 0.21
C ALA A 80 24.40 -8.86 0.07
N LYS A 81 24.33 -10.07 0.63
CA LYS A 81 23.08 -10.83 0.70
C LYS A 81 22.05 -10.15 1.59
N ALA A 82 22.43 -9.65 2.77
CA ALA A 82 21.51 -8.92 3.65
C ALA A 82 20.90 -7.70 2.94
N LEU A 83 21.71 -6.93 2.21
CA LEU A 83 21.24 -5.83 1.38
C LEU A 83 20.28 -6.29 0.26
N ALA A 84 20.61 -7.38 -0.43
CA ALA A 84 19.74 -7.94 -1.46
C ALA A 84 18.39 -8.43 -0.89
N ASP A 85 18.42 -9.10 0.25
CA ASP A 85 17.22 -9.57 0.97
C ASP A 85 16.39 -8.37 1.44
N HIS A 86 17.02 -7.29 1.91
CA HIS A 86 16.32 -6.05 2.25
C HIS A 86 15.60 -5.43 1.04
N ARG A 87 16.30 -5.30 -0.09
CA ARG A 87 15.71 -4.79 -1.35
C ARG A 87 14.56 -5.67 -1.85
N ALA A 88 14.66 -6.98 -1.70
CA ALA A 88 13.57 -7.90 -2.03
C ALA A 88 12.33 -7.65 -1.15
N ARG A 89 12.53 -7.33 0.14
CA ARG A 89 11.42 -6.92 1.04
C ARG A 89 10.83 -5.57 0.65
N ILE A 90 11.65 -4.58 0.30
CA ILE A 90 11.19 -3.27 -0.19
C ILE A 90 10.30 -3.43 -1.44
N ALA A 91 10.64 -4.37 -2.34
CA ALA A 91 9.80 -4.66 -3.51
C ALA A 91 8.42 -5.24 -3.17
N LEU A 92 8.24 -5.77 -1.96
CA LEU A 92 6.98 -6.25 -1.39
C LEU A 92 6.38 -5.25 -0.38
N SER A 93 6.90 -4.02 -0.31
CA SER A 93 6.34 -2.94 0.51
C SER A 93 5.07 -2.38 -0.14
N PRO A 94 4.06 -1.94 0.64
CA PRO A 94 2.89 -1.25 0.10
C PRO A 94 3.25 0.03 -0.67
N ASN A 95 4.44 0.60 -0.45
CA ASN A 95 4.94 1.74 -1.23
C ASN A 95 5.32 1.38 -2.67
N ASN A 96 5.66 0.12 -2.95
CA ASN A 96 6.25 -0.31 -4.23
C ASN A 96 5.45 -1.41 -4.93
N ASN A 97 4.41 -1.94 -4.29
CA ASN A 97 3.62 -3.04 -4.80
C ASN A 97 2.12 -2.77 -4.63
N PRO A 98 1.34 -2.68 -5.72
CA PRO A 98 -0.08 -2.34 -5.65
C PRO A 98 -0.92 -3.41 -4.92
N VAL A 99 -0.53 -4.69 -4.99
CA VAL A 99 -1.22 -5.76 -4.24
C VAL A 99 -1.03 -5.55 -2.74
N GLU A 100 0.19 -5.21 -2.32
CA GLU A 100 0.50 -4.99 -0.91
C GLU A 100 -0.04 -3.64 -0.42
N LEU A 101 -0.16 -2.63 -1.29
CA LEU A 101 -0.89 -1.40 -1.01
C LEU A 101 -2.37 -1.70 -0.71
N ASN A 102 -3.03 -2.46 -1.59
CA ASN A 102 -4.41 -2.87 -1.36
C ASN A 102 -4.55 -3.70 -0.09
N ARG A 103 -3.66 -4.66 0.15
CA ARG A 103 -3.62 -5.42 1.42
C ARG A 103 -3.51 -4.51 2.63
N PHE A 104 -2.64 -3.50 2.57
CA PHE A 104 -2.48 -2.50 3.61
C PHE A 104 -3.78 -1.72 3.86
N LEU A 105 -4.45 -1.24 2.81
CA LEU A 105 -5.72 -0.52 2.91
C LEU A 105 -6.83 -1.40 3.50
N LEU A 106 -6.94 -2.66 3.06
CA LEU A 106 -7.92 -3.60 3.61
C LEU A 106 -7.73 -3.77 5.12
N LYS A 107 -6.47 -3.90 5.58
CA LYS A 107 -6.14 -4.03 7.02
C LYS A 107 -6.36 -2.74 7.78
N PHE A 108 -6.11 -1.58 7.16
CA PHE A 108 -6.36 -0.27 7.75
C PHE A 108 -7.82 -0.11 8.15
N PHE A 109 -8.75 -0.46 7.27
CA PHE A 109 -10.19 -0.41 7.55
C PHE A 109 -10.70 -1.63 8.36
N ASN A 110 -9.92 -2.70 8.47
CA ASN A 110 -10.28 -3.92 9.20
C ASN A 110 -9.21 -4.32 10.24
N PRO A 111 -8.99 -3.52 11.29
CA PRO A 111 -7.87 -3.68 12.21
C PRO A 111 -8.01 -4.86 13.19
N ALA A 112 -9.18 -5.48 13.25
CA ALA A 112 -9.40 -6.65 14.10
C ALA A 112 -8.45 -7.79 13.67
N LYS A 113 -7.77 -8.39 14.66
CA LYS A 113 -6.74 -9.42 14.42
C LYS A 113 -7.21 -10.54 13.47
N ALA A 114 -8.40 -11.07 13.69
CA ALA A 114 -8.96 -12.13 12.84
C ALA A 114 -9.19 -11.68 11.39
N LYS A 115 -9.63 -10.44 11.17
CA LYS A 115 -9.80 -9.85 9.82
C LYS A 115 -8.43 -9.64 9.16
N SER A 116 -7.46 -9.10 9.89
CA SER A 116 -6.09 -8.91 9.41
C SER A 116 -5.41 -10.23 9.02
N GLU A 117 -5.55 -11.28 9.83
CA GLU A 117 -5.00 -12.62 9.53
C GLU A 117 -5.69 -13.25 8.31
N ALA A 118 -7.01 -13.07 8.18
CA ALA A 118 -7.75 -13.52 7.00
C ALA A 118 -7.28 -12.81 5.73
N ILE A 119 -7.07 -11.49 5.82
CA ILE A 119 -6.52 -10.68 4.72
C ILE A 119 -5.11 -11.16 4.38
N ASP A 120 -4.23 -11.40 5.36
CA ASP A 120 -2.86 -11.90 5.13
C ASP A 120 -2.84 -13.26 4.41
N GLY A 121 -3.87 -14.09 4.62
CA GLY A 121 -4.05 -15.36 3.91
C GLY A 121 -4.50 -15.25 2.45
N LEU A 122 -4.94 -14.06 1.99
CA LEU A 122 -5.38 -13.87 0.61
C LEU A 122 -4.19 -13.90 -0.36
N VAL A 123 -4.36 -14.68 -1.42
CA VAL A 123 -3.48 -14.62 -2.60
C VAL A 123 -3.74 -13.35 -3.41
N SER A 124 -2.73 -12.90 -4.16
CA SER A 124 -2.77 -11.64 -4.92
C SER A 124 -3.99 -11.50 -5.84
N ARG A 125 -4.45 -12.61 -6.43
CA ARG A 125 -5.65 -12.62 -7.28
C ARG A 125 -6.89 -12.11 -6.56
N TYR A 126 -7.15 -12.59 -5.34
CA TYR A 126 -8.34 -12.19 -4.59
C TYR A 126 -8.26 -10.75 -4.12
N ILE A 127 -7.06 -10.27 -3.77
CA ILE A 127 -6.85 -8.86 -3.40
C ILE A 127 -7.17 -7.94 -4.59
N ASN A 128 -6.71 -8.30 -5.79
CA ASN A 128 -7.01 -7.54 -6.99
C ASN A 128 -8.51 -7.57 -7.34
N GLU A 129 -9.18 -8.71 -7.13
CA GLU A 129 -10.63 -8.82 -7.33
C GLU A 129 -11.39 -7.92 -6.35
N ILE A 130 -11.03 -7.93 -5.06
CA ILE A 130 -11.61 -7.05 -4.04
C ILE A 130 -11.36 -5.57 -4.37
N ALA A 131 -10.12 -5.20 -4.73
CA ALA A 131 -9.79 -3.82 -5.08
C ALA A 131 -10.60 -3.31 -6.27
N ARG A 132 -10.74 -4.14 -7.31
CA ARG A 132 -11.50 -3.80 -8.52
C ARG A 132 -12.99 -3.62 -8.22
N GLU A 133 -13.55 -4.47 -7.37
CA GLU A 133 -14.94 -4.35 -6.94
C GLU A 133 -15.14 -3.13 -6.05
N TRP A 134 -14.20 -2.87 -5.15
CA TRP A 134 -14.21 -1.68 -4.29
C TRP A 134 -14.19 -0.38 -5.12
N GLU A 135 -13.32 -0.28 -6.12
CA GLU A 135 -13.27 0.86 -7.05
C GLU A 135 -14.59 1.01 -7.82
N SER A 136 -15.11 -0.09 -8.39
CA SER A 136 -16.35 -0.11 -9.16
C SER A 136 -17.56 0.37 -8.34
N GLN A 137 -17.69 -0.11 -7.10
CA GLN A 137 -18.78 0.28 -6.21
C GLN A 137 -18.61 1.67 -5.61
N SER A 138 -17.38 2.18 -5.54
CA SER A 138 -17.10 3.53 -5.04
C SER A 138 -17.41 4.63 -6.05
N GLY A 139 -17.83 4.29 -7.28
CA GLY A 139 -18.22 5.27 -8.30
C GLY A 139 -17.06 6.15 -8.81
N ILE A 140 -15.81 5.81 -8.49
CA ILE A 140 -14.64 6.48 -9.03
C ILE A 140 -14.39 5.91 -10.44
N ASP A 141 -14.84 6.65 -11.46
CA ASP A 141 -14.46 6.34 -12.84
C ASP A 141 -12.94 6.59 -12.97
N SER A 142 -12.19 5.53 -13.27
CA SER A 142 -10.73 5.57 -13.41
C SER A 142 -10.37 6.29 -14.71
N GLY A 143 -10.49 7.62 -14.69
CA GLY A 143 -9.86 8.52 -15.64
C GLY A 143 -10.18 8.24 -17.12
N LYS A 144 -11.29 8.80 -17.61
CA LYS A 144 -11.10 9.69 -18.76
C LYS A 144 -10.39 10.91 -18.19
N SER A 145 -9.07 10.96 -18.38
CA SER A 145 -8.34 12.21 -18.18
C SER A 145 -9.04 13.23 -19.07
N ASP A 146 -9.63 14.28 -18.49
CA ASP A 146 -10.08 15.39 -19.32
C ASP A 146 -8.88 15.89 -20.10
N ASP A 147 -9.02 15.96 -21.43
CA ASP A 147 -8.02 16.58 -22.29
C ASP A 147 -7.66 17.93 -21.66
N SER A 148 -6.41 18.08 -21.22
CA SER A 148 -5.91 19.34 -20.71
C SER A 148 -6.21 20.39 -21.78
N THR A 149 -7.11 21.30 -21.46
CA THR A 149 -7.41 22.45 -22.30
C THR A 149 -6.19 23.34 -22.24
N ASP A 150 -5.26 23.12 -23.16
CA ASP A 150 -4.30 24.12 -23.62
C ASP A 150 -5.12 25.28 -24.21
N SER A 151 -5.65 26.14 -23.34
CA SER A 151 -6.11 27.48 -23.72
C SER A 151 -5.00 28.46 -23.37
N SER A 152 -3.87 28.33 -24.06
CA SER A 152 -2.94 29.45 -24.20
C SER A 152 -3.56 30.42 -25.19
N SER A 153 -4.27 31.42 -24.66
CA SER A 153 -4.79 32.54 -25.44
C SER A 153 -3.62 33.49 -25.69
N GLU A 154 -3.05 33.43 -26.89
CA GLU A 154 -2.18 34.48 -27.41
C GLU A 154 -2.97 35.80 -27.43
N ILE A 155 -2.63 36.69 -26.50
CA ILE A 155 -3.03 38.09 -26.55
C ILE A 155 -2.22 38.72 -27.68
N SER A 156 -2.93 39.07 -28.77
CA SER A 156 -2.41 39.91 -29.84
C SER A 156 -2.42 41.37 -29.40
N GLU A 157 -1.25 42.00 -29.32
CA GLU A 157 -1.05 43.45 -29.49
C GLU A 157 0.22 43.71 -30.31
#